data_AF-A0A830BN65-F1
#
_entry.id   AF-A0A830BN65-F1
#
_cell.length_a   1.000
_cell.length_b   1.000
_cell.length_c   1.000
_cell.angle_alpha   90.00
_cell.angle_beta   90.00
_cell.angle_gamma   90.00
#
_symmetry.space_group_name_H-M   'P 1'
#
loop_
_entity.id
_entity.type
_entity.pdbx_description
1 polymer ?
#
loop_
_entity_poly.entity_id
_entity_poly.type
_entity_poly.pdbx_seq_one_letter_code
_entity_poly.pdbx_strand_id
1 'polypeptide(L)'
;MRPPQPLLPLASSIVFSLLSVALKLISYPLHFLTNNNNNNNNNSTPTPTHLLFIRGEKLLSDLSTWGIGGPCNHFVQVFDHHQLAAAIRYCNEQSIRYVVVGKGSNCLFDDLGFDGCVILNSIVFLEKIEPGCYRAGSGYPVNRLGVQSVSEGFTGLEFAAGIPGTVGGALYMNAGANGQETAGAVESIEIITTKGEYKTIKRRDLSFSYRSSPFQDMNDLAAITAVTFRLKVSQSAKIKQQEYLKRLTIASISISVVYGECL
;
A
#
# COMPACT_ATOMS: atom_id res chain seq x y z
N MET A 1 2.69 -40.60 -50.95
CA MET A 1 3.57 -40.09 -49.86
C MET A 1 3.40 -38.58 -49.80
N ARG A 2 2.77 -38.05 -48.73
CA ARG A 2 2.66 -36.61 -48.46
C ARG A 2 3.63 -36.26 -47.31
N PRO A 3 4.32 -35.12 -47.34
CA PRO A 3 5.22 -34.71 -46.27
C PRO A 3 4.44 -34.33 -45.00
N PRO A 4 5.06 -34.42 -43.81
CA PRO A 4 4.41 -34.05 -42.55
C PRO A 4 4.21 -32.53 -42.47
N GLN A 5 3.06 -32.09 -41.97
CA GLN A 5 2.81 -30.68 -41.68
C GLN A 5 3.47 -30.28 -40.35
N PRO A 6 4.02 -29.06 -40.23
CA PRO A 6 4.52 -28.54 -38.97
C PRO A 6 3.36 -28.10 -38.07
N LEU A 7 3.39 -28.56 -36.81
CA LEU A 7 2.54 -28.08 -35.71
C LEU A 7 2.94 -26.63 -35.37
N LEU A 8 2.03 -25.67 -35.60
CA LEU A 8 2.12 -24.33 -35.03
C LEU A 8 1.78 -24.36 -33.53
N PRO A 9 2.48 -23.60 -32.67
CA PRO A 9 2.15 -23.50 -31.25
C PRO A 9 0.93 -22.59 -31.04
N LEU A 10 -0.04 -23.09 -30.28
CA LEU A 10 -1.20 -22.36 -29.75
C LEU A 10 -0.74 -21.28 -28.76
N ALA A 11 -0.41 -20.10 -29.28
CA ALA A 11 -0.18 -18.89 -28.50
C ALA A 11 -1.22 -17.83 -28.85
N SER A 12 -2.48 -18.03 -28.44
CA SER A 12 -3.49 -16.97 -28.55
C SER A 12 -4.62 -16.98 -27.51
N SER A 13 -4.60 -17.86 -26.50
CA SER A 13 -5.73 -17.97 -25.56
C SER A 13 -5.56 -17.26 -24.22
N ILE A 14 -4.39 -16.65 -23.94
CA ILE A 14 -4.13 -16.01 -22.64
C ILE A 14 -4.38 -14.48 -22.66
N VAL A 15 -4.36 -13.85 -23.84
CA VAL A 15 -4.54 -12.39 -23.95
C VAL A 15 -6.02 -11.95 -23.82
N PHE A 16 -6.98 -12.85 -24.05
CA PHE A 16 -8.41 -12.51 -23.92
C PHE A 16 -8.96 -12.57 -22.49
N SER A 17 -8.29 -13.26 -21.55
CA SER A 17 -8.77 -13.37 -20.17
C SER A 17 -8.51 -12.13 -19.32
N LEU A 18 -7.54 -11.28 -19.69
CA LEU A 18 -7.21 -10.06 -18.94
C LEU A 18 -8.09 -8.85 -19.33
N LEU A 19 -8.65 -8.84 -20.54
CA LEU A 19 -9.53 -7.75 -20.98
C LEU A 19 -10.96 -7.88 -20.43
N SER A 20 -11.41 -9.10 -20.12
CA SER A 20 -12.75 -9.33 -19.59
C SER A 20 -12.91 -9.00 -18.09
N VAL A 21 -11.79 -8.91 -17.35
CA VAL A 21 -11.78 -8.47 -15.94
C VAL A 21 -11.79 -6.94 -15.85
N ALA A 22 -11.24 -6.23 -16.85
CA ALA A 22 -11.18 -4.77 -16.87
C ALA A 22 -12.54 -4.08 -17.12
N LEU A 23 -13.54 -4.77 -17.68
CA LEU A 23 -14.85 -4.18 -18.00
C LEU A 23 -15.96 -4.41 -16.96
N LYS A 24 -15.74 -5.23 -15.92
CA LYS A 24 -16.76 -5.47 -14.88
C LYS A 24 -16.78 -4.45 -13.73
N LEU A 25 -15.92 -3.44 -13.77
CA LEU A 25 -15.83 -2.39 -12.76
C LEU A 25 -16.78 -1.19 -12.98
N ILE A 26 -17.67 -1.21 -13.98
CA ILE A 26 -18.45 -0.02 -14.38
C ILE A 26 -19.93 -0.06 -13.97
N SER A 27 -20.46 -1.08 -13.30
CA SER A 27 -21.89 -1.08 -12.94
C SER A 27 -22.19 -1.82 -11.64
N TYR A 28 -22.04 -1.11 -10.52
CA TYR A 28 -22.75 -1.46 -9.28
C TYR A 28 -23.65 -0.28 -8.88
N PRO A 29 -24.92 -0.52 -8.52
CA PRO A 29 -25.85 0.53 -8.19
C PRO A 29 -25.46 1.15 -6.84
N LEU A 30 -25.26 2.48 -6.81
CA LEU A 30 -25.05 3.24 -5.58
C LEU A 30 -26.33 3.19 -4.73
N HIS A 31 -26.30 2.48 -3.61
CA HIS A 31 -27.24 2.74 -2.52
C HIS A 31 -26.75 3.94 -1.71
N PHE A 32 -27.30 5.10 -2.01
CA PHE A 32 -27.15 6.32 -1.22
C PHE A 32 -27.93 6.19 0.09
N LEU A 33 -27.27 6.47 1.21
CA LEU A 33 -27.95 6.86 2.45
C LEU A 33 -27.35 8.17 2.94
N THR A 34 -28.12 9.24 2.76
CA THR A 34 -27.92 10.51 3.45
C THR A 34 -28.77 10.49 4.72
N ASN A 35 -28.18 10.77 5.88
CA ASN A 35 -28.96 11.11 7.06
C ASN A 35 -29.30 12.61 6.96
N ASN A 36 -30.44 12.92 6.35
CA ASN A 36 -30.83 14.29 5.99
C ASN A 36 -31.81 14.84 7.02
N ASN A 37 -31.30 15.67 7.93
CA ASN A 37 -32.07 16.67 8.66
C ASN A 37 -31.18 17.90 8.88
N ASN A 38 -31.15 18.79 7.89
CA ASN A 38 -31.38 20.23 8.08
C ASN A 38 -31.20 20.98 6.75
N ASN A 39 -32.25 21.71 6.38
CA ASN A 39 -32.24 22.70 5.32
C ASN A 39 -31.17 23.77 5.58
N ASN A 40 -30.37 24.07 4.55
CA ASN A 40 -30.28 25.42 3.99
C ASN A 40 -29.38 25.45 2.76
N ASN A 41 -29.90 26.08 1.70
CA ASN A 41 -29.23 26.40 0.45
C ASN A 41 -27.91 27.13 0.71
N ASN A 42 -26.84 26.75 0.00
CA ASN A 42 -25.89 27.67 -0.65
C ASN A 42 -24.88 26.88 -1.50
N ASN A 43 -24.70 27.36 -2.74
CA ASN A 43 -23.75 26.86 -3.73
C ASN A 43 -22.34 26.71 -3.13
N SER A 44 -21.85 25.47 -3.01
CA SER A 44 -20.45 25.17 -2.72
C SER A 44 -20.02 23.93 -3.50
N THR A 45 -18.86 24.02 -4.13
CA THR A 45 -18.08 22.92 -4.73
C THR A 45 -18.05 21.69 -3.83
N PRO A 46 -18.12 20.46 -4.36
CA PRO A 46 -18.27 19.26 -3.54
C PRO A 46 -16.96 18.97 -2.81
N THR A 47 -16.91 19.24 -1.51
CA THR A 47 -15.94 18.66 -0.58
C THR A 47 -16.29 17.18 -0.38
N PRO A 48 -15.36 16.22 -0.57
CA PRO A 48 -15.62 14.81 -0.28
C PRO A 48 -15.49 14.57 1.24
N THR A 49 -16.37 15.19 2.02
CA THR A 49 -16.42 15.03 3.49
C THR A 49 -17.14 13.73 3.88
N HIS A 50 -17.80 13.06 2.94
CA HIS A 50 -18.60 11.87 3.24
C HIS A 50 -17.76 10.59 3.06
N LEU A 51 -17.56 9.86 4.15
CA LEU A 51 -17.00 8.51 4.10
C LEU A 51 -18.06 7.54 3.54
N LEU A 52 -17.65 6.65 2.64
CA LEU A 52 -18.49 5.59 2.11
C LEU A 52 -18.11 4.26 2.77
N PHE A 53 -19.01 3.74 3.60
CA PHE A 53 -18.86 2.42 4.20
C PHE A 53 -19.62 1.38 3.38
N ILE A 54 -18.90 0.43 2.80
CA ILE A 54 -19.45 -0.77 2.16
C ILE A 54 -19.64 -1.84 3.25
N ARG A 55 -20.76 -2.56 3.26
CA ARG A 55 -21.08 -3.55 4.31
C ARG A 55 -21.26 -4.94 3.73
N GLY A 56 -20.58 -5.94 4.30
CA GLY A 56 -20.76 -7.37 4.00
C GLY A 56 -20.39 -7.83 2.58
N GLU A 57 -20.10 -6.91 1.67
CA GLU A 57 -19.88 -7.23 0.25
C GLU A 57 -18.40 -7.32 -0.14
N LYS A 58 -17.49 -6.72 0.65
CA LYS A 58 -16.08 -6.62 0.26
C LYS A 58 -15.31 -7.88 0.66
N LEU A 59 -14.72 -8.56 -0.32
CA LEU A 59 -13.79 -9.66 -0.10
C LEU A 59 -12.38 -9.14 0.20
N LEU A 60 -11.73 -9.75 1.18
CA LEU A 60 -10.35 -9.42 1.58
C LEU A 60 -9.31 -10.00 0.63
N SER A 61 -9.64 -11.05 -0.11
CA SER A 61 -8.84 -11.57 -1.22
C SER A 61 -8.54 -10.51 -2.29
N ASP A 62 -9.45 -9.57 -2.53
CA ASP A 62 -9.22 -8.44 -3.45
C ASP A 62 -8.17 -7.44 -2.95
N LEU A 63 -7.90 -7.45 -1.64
CA LEU A 63 -7.03 -6.47 -0.97
C LEU A 63 -5.64 -7.04 -0.66
N SER A 64 -5.44 -8.35 -0.75
CA SER A 64 -4.16 -9.02 -0.49
C SER A 64 -3.49 -9.47 -1.78
N THR A 65 -2.16 -9.45 -1.82
CA THR A 65 -1.43 -10.00 -2.98
C THR A 65 -1.49 -11.53 -3.05
N TRP A 66 -1.89 -12.18 -1.97
CA TRP A 66 -2.09 -13.62 -1.91
C TRP A 66 -3.38 -14.07 -2.59
N GLY A 67 -4.36 -13.17 -2.73
CA GLY A 67 -5.67 -13.52 -3.28
C GLY A 67 -6.50 -14.41 -2.35
N ILE A 68 -6.17 -14.43 -1.06
CA ILE A 68 -6.83 -15.22 -0.01
C ILE A 68 -7.50 -14.25 0.98
N GLY A 69 -8.70 -14.62 1.45
CA GLY A 69 -9.47 -13.87 2.44
C GLY A 69 -10.97 -13.77 2.15
N GLY A 70 -11.78 -14.05 3.17
CA GLY A 70 -13.23 -13.97 3.16
C GLY A 70 -13.80 -12.55 3.17
N PRO A 71 -15.11 -12.37 3.39
CA PRO A 71 -15.75 -11.06 3.45
C PRO A 71 -15.39 -10.28 4.72
N CYS A 72 -15.48 -8.95 4.67
CA CYS A 72 -15.49 -8.12 5.89
C CYS A 72 -16.84 -7.45 6.14
N ASN A 73 -17.15 -7.23 7.41
CA ASN A 73 -18.42 -6.62 7.82
C ASN A 73 -18.54 -5.17 7.36
N HIS A 74 -17.45 -4.41 7.48
CA HIS A 74 -17.38 -3.03 7.02
C HIS A 74 -16.08 -2.81 6.23
N PHE A 75 -16.17 -2.04 5.16
CA PHE A 75 -15.03 -1.58 4.38
C PHE A 75 -15.16 -0.10 4.10
N VAL A 76 -14.05 0.63 4.22
CA VAL A 76 -13.95 2.04 3.83
C VAL A 76 -12.59 2.30 3.22
N GLN A 77 -12.57 3.13 2.18
CA GLN A 77 -11.33 3.61 1.57
C GLN A 77 -11.15 5.09 1.92
N VAL A 78 -9.94 5.45 2.35
CA VAL A 78 -9.61 6.82 2.76
C VAL A 78 -8.46 7.38 1.92
N PHE A 79 -8.53 8.66 1.58
CA PHE A 79 -7.61 9.32 0.64
C PHE A 79 -6.81 10.46 1.30
N ASP A 80 -7.19 10.88 2.51
CA ASP A 80 -6.47 11.87 3.31
C ASP A 80 -6.52 11.53 4.81
N HIS A 81 -5.75 12.27 5.60
CA HIS A 81 -5.64 12.06 7.04
C HIS A 81 -6.90 12.44 7.82
N HIS A 82 -7.73 13.37 7.32
CA HIS A 82 -9.00 13.72 7.95
C HIS A 82 -10.01 12.59 7.80
N GLN A 83 -10.11 12.00 6.60
CA GLN A 83 -10.93 10.83 6.33
C GLN A 83 -10.51 9.63 7.17
N LEU A 84 -9.20 9.38 7.29
CA LEU A 84 -8.68 8.31 8.15
C LEU A 84 -9.04 8.52 9.63
N ALA A 85 -8.84 9.74 10.14
CA ALA A 85 -9.19 10.09 11.52
C ALA A 85 -10.70 9.95 11.77
N ALA A 86 -11.54 10.40 10.82
CA ALA A 86 -12.99 10.27 10.90
C ALA A 86 -13.43 8.80 10.89
N ALA A 87 -12.83 7.96 10.05
CA ALA A 87 -13.13 6.52 10.01
C ALA A 87 -12.77 5.83 11.34
N ILE A 88 -11.61 6.16 11.91
CA ILE A 88 -11.17 5.63 13.22
C ILE A 88 -12.12 6.07 14.33
N ARG A 89 -12.48 7.36 14.39
CA ARG A 89 -13.43 7.86 15.39
C ARG A 89 -14.79 7.21 15.27
N TYR A 90 -15.31 7.06 14.06
CA TYR A 90 -16.56 6.36 13.80
C TYR A 90 -16.51 4.91 14.32
N CYS A 91 -15.43 4.18 14.01
CA CYS A 91 -15.28 2.80 14.50
C CYS A 91 -15.25 2.76 16.04
N ASN A 92 -14.55 3.69 16.69
CA ASN A 92 -14.51 3.76 18.16
C ASN A 92 -15.88 4.08 18.77
N GLU A 93 -16.59 5.08 18.24
CA GLU A 93 -17.91 5.49 18.70
C GLU A 93 -18.93 4.35 18.60
N GLN A 94 -18.82 3.54 17.55
CA GLN A 94 -19.69 2.39 17.32
C GLN A 94 -19.17 1.09 17.96
N SER A 95 -18.03 1.14 18.67
CA SER A 95 -17.35 -0.06 19.22
C SER A 95 -17.05 -1.15 18.18
N ILE A 96 -16.77 -0.75 16.94
CA ILE A 96 -16.41 -1.63 15.84
C ILE A 96 -14.88 -1.80 15.85
N ARG A 97 -14.42 -3.05 15.96
CA ARG A 97 -12.99 -3.38 15.77
C ARG A 97 -12.57 -3.03 14.35
N TYR A 98 -11.38 -2.48 14.16
CA TYR A 98 -10.89 -2.13 12.84
C TYR A 98 -9.45 -2.54 12.60
N VAL A 99 -9.08 -2.62 11.32
CA VAL A 99 -7.71 -2.83 10.83
C VAL A 99 -7.45 -1.87 9.68
N VAL A 100 -6.28 -1.23 9.70
CA VAL A 100 -5.83 -0.34 8.63
C VAL A 100 -4.88 -1.10 7.70
N VAL A 101 -5.20 -1.11 6.41
CA VAL A 101 -4.48 -1.88 5.40
C VAL A 101 -3.94 -0.94 4.32
N GLY A 102 -2.69 -1.16 3.89
CA GLY A 102 -2.14 -0.54 2.69
C GLY A 102 -2.49 -1.36 1.44
N LYS A 103 -1.47 -1.76 0.67
CA LYS A 103 -1.64 -2.63 -0.53
C LYS A 103 -1.88 -4.13 -0.18
N GLY A 104 -1.85 -4.50 1.09
CA GLY A 104 -2.00 -5.90 1.53
C GLY A 104 -0.92 -6.87 1.02
N SER A 105 0.27 -6.37 0.66
CA SER A 105 1.38 -7.23 0.17
C SER A 105 2.02 -8.10 1.24
N ASN A 106 1.70 -7.85 2.51
CA ASN A 106 2.13 -8.62 3.66
C ASN A 106 0.94 -8.96 4.59
N CYS A 107 -0.25 -9.14 4.02
CA CYS A 107 -1.45 -9.49 4.76
C CYS A 107 -1.94 -10.87 4.31
N LEU A 108 -2.11 -11.78 5.26
CA LEU A 108 -2.81 -13.05 5.06
C LEU A 108 -4.12 -12.97 5.83
N PHE A 109 -5.24 -12.99 5.11
CA PHE A 109 -6.57 -12.91 5.70
C PHE A 109 -7.20 -14.30 5.79
N ASP A 110 -8.00 -14.51 6.83
CA ASP A 110 -8.75 -15.75 7.02
C ASP A 110 -9.88 -15.85 6.00
N ASP A 111 -10.19 -17.05 5.52
CA ASP A 111 -11.30 -17.33 4.61
C ASP A 111 -12.67 -17.13 5.28
N LEU A 112 -12.73 -17.20 6.61
CA LEU A 112 -13.92 -16.79 7.39
C LEU A 112 -14.14 -15.27 7.36
N GLY A 113 -13.13 -14.50 6.94
CA GLY A 113 -13.21 -13.06 6.81
C GLY A 113 -12.83 -12.28 8.07
N PHE A 114 -13.33 -11.06 8.17
CA PHE A 114 -13.04 -10.16 9.30
C PHE A 114 -14.31 -9.54 9.88
N ASP A 115 -14.61 -9.90 11.12
CA ASP A 115 -15.67 -9.29 11.92
C ASP A 115 -15.22 -7.94 12.50
N GLY A 116 -15.32 -6.92 11.65
CA GLY A 116 -14.97 -5.53 11.95
C GLY A 116 -14.94 -4.65 10.72
N CYS A 117 -14.23 -3.52 10.81
CA CYS A 117 -14.00 -2.59 9.71
C CYS A 117 -12.59 -2.72 9.13
N VAL A 118 -12.49 -2.88 7.82
CA VAL A 118 -11.23 -2.78 7.09
C VAL A 118 -11.13 -1.39 6.46
N ILE A 119 -10.12 -0.64 6.88
CA ILE A 119 -9.84 0.71 6.41
C ILE A 119 -8.68 0.64 5.41
N LEU A 120 -8.97 0.80 4.12
CA LEU A 120 -7.95 0.86 3.08
C LEU A 120 -7.34 2.26 3.02
N ASN A 121 -6.08 2.37 3.44
CA ASN A 121 -5.34 3.62 3.43
C ASN A 121 -4.77 3.90 2.02
N SER A 122 -5.44 4.80 1.30
CA SER A 122 -5.10 5.27 -0.04
C SER A 122 -4.62 6.72 -0.05
N ILE A 123 -3.93 7.16 1.01
CA ILE A 123 -3.31 8.48 1.09
C ILE A 123 -2.07 8.49 0.17
N VAL A 124 -2.26 8.88 -1.09
CA VAL A 124 -1.23 8.84 -2.14
C VAL A 124 -0.85 10.26 -2.54
N PHE A 125 0.31 10.71 -2.08
CA PHE A 125 0.96 11.92 -2.55
C PHE A 125 2.49 11.79 -2.42
N LEU A 126 3.22 12.62 -3.16
CA LEU A 126 4.66 12.77 -3.02
C LEU A 126 5.02 14.24 -3.20
N GLU A 127 5.46 14.86 -2.11
CA GLU A 127 5.94 16.24 -2.06
C GLU A 127 7.46 16.24 -2.01
N LYS A 128 8.08 17.04 -2.88
CA LYS A 128 9.53 17.30 -2.85
C LYS A 128 9.75 18.59 -2.07
N ILE A 129 10.13 18.47 -0.81
CA ILE A 129 10.32 19.63 0.06
C ILE A 129 11.56 20.41 -0.39
N GLU A 130 12.66 19.69 -0.62
CA GLU A 130 13.94 20.20 -1.09
C GLU A 130 14.78 19.04 -1.67
N PRO A 131 15.94 19.27 -2.29
CA PRO A 131 16.77 18.19 -2.83
C PRO A 131 17.09 17.11 -1.79
N GLY A 132 16.67 15.87 -2.07
CA GLY A 132 16.88 14.73 -1.18
C GLY A 132 15.86 14.63 -0.04
N CYS A 133 14.89 15.55 0.04
CA CYS A 133 13.83 15.53 1.03
C CYS A 133 12.47 15.29 0.39
N TYR A 134 11.82 14.20 0.80
CA TYR A 134 10.55 13.77 0.24
C TYR A 134 9.55 13.52 1.36
N ARG A 135 8.38 14.15 1.30
CA ARG A 135 7.25 13.80 2.15
C ARG A 135 6.26 12.99 1.33
N ALA A 136 6.05 11.75 1.72
CA ALA A 136 5.22 10.81 0.97
C ALA A 136 4.04 10.35 1.82
N GLY A 137 2.86 10.30 1.22
CA GLY A 137 1.69 9.69 1.84
C GLY A 137 1.94 8.21 2.11
N SER A 138 1.39 7.71 3.20
CA SER A 138 1.52 6.31 3.64
C SER A 138 0.96 5.29 2.64
N GLY A 139 0.03 5.68 1.77
CA GLY A 139 -0.48 4.88 0.67
C GLY A 139 0.41 4.91 -0.59
N TYR A 140 1.41 5.80 -0.65
CA TYR A 140 2.26 5.96 -1.84
C TYR A 140 3.09 4.69 -2.12
N PRO A 141 3.25 4.25 -3.39
CA PRO A 141 4.03 3.06 -3.71
C PRO A 141 5.52 3.23 -3.36
N VAL A 142 6.04 2.37 -2.47
CA VAL A 142 7.42 2.50 -1.97
C VAL A 142 8.47 2.24 -3.06
N ASN A 143 8.17 1.33 -4.00
CA ASN A 143 9.02 1.07 -5.16
C ASN A 143 9.18 2.29 -6.07
N ARG A 144 8.08 3.02 -6.31
CA ARG A 144 8.10 4.25 -7.10
C ARG A 144 8.96 5.33 -6.42
N LEU A 145 8.84 5.47 -5.09
CA LEU A 145 9.69 6.38 -4.32
C LEU A 145 11.18 6.03 -4.45
N GLY A 146 11.53 4.74 -4.35
CA GLY A 146 12.90 4.26 -4.51
C GLY A 146 13.48 4.51 -5.91
N VAL A 147 12.70 4.24 -6.96
CA VAL A 147 13.13 4.52 -8.35
C VAL A 147 13.30 6.03 -8.57
N GLN A 148 12.33 6.82 -8.14
CA GLN A 148 12.33 8.27 -8.37
C GLN A 148 13.50 8.96 -7.65
N SER A 149 13.71 8.67 -6.37
CA SER A 149 14.80 9.28 -5.60
C SER A 149 16.19 8.92 -6.15
N VAL A 150 16.40 7.68 -6.56
CA VAL A 150 17.66 7.24 -7.19
C VAL A 150 17.87 7.89 -8.55
N SER A 151 16.81 8.04 -9.35
CA SER A 151 16.90 8.73 -10.64
C SER A 151 17.30 10.20 -10.51
N GLU A 152 16.99 10.82 -9.36
CA GLU A 152 17.34 12.19 -9.02
C GLU A 152 18.74 12.29 -8.35
N GLY A 153 19.46 11.17 -8.22
CA GLY A 153 20.84 11.14 -7.71
C GLY A 153 20.98 10.96 -6.20
N PHE A 154 19.94 10.46 -5.53
CA PHE A 154 19.96 10.23 -4.08
C PHE A 154 20.12 8.75 -3.70
N THR A 155 20.72 8.49 -2.53
CA THR A 155 20.93 7.15 -1.92
C THR A 155 20.17 7.03 -0.59
N GLY A 156 19.83 5.80 -0.23
CA GLY A 156 19.12 5.43 1.00
C GLY A 156 17.82 4.65 0.76
N LEU A 157 17.35 4.57 -0.48
CA LEU A 157 16.13 3.85 -0.89
C LEU A 157 16.32 3.02 -2.17
N GLU A 158 17.56 2.68 -2.54
CA GLU A 158 17.85 1.87 -3.72
C GLU A 158 17.12 0.53 -3.69
N PHE A 159 17.10 -0.08 -2.51
CA PHE A 159 16.50 -1.39 -2.23
C PHE A 159 14.96 -1.37 -2.36
N ALA A 160 14.33 -0.20 -2.21
CA ALA A 160 12.88 -0.07 -2.24
C ALA A 160 12.32 -0.35 -3.63
N ALA A 161 13.08 -0.15 -4.71
CA ALA A 161 12.64 -0.35 -6.09
C ALA A 161 12.07 -1.75 -6.38
N GLY A 162 12.51 -2.76 -5.62
CA GLY A 162 12.05 -4.14 -5.74
C GLY A 162 11.03 -4.56 -4.68
N ILE A 163 10.61 -3.66 -3.78
CA ILE A 163 9.71 -3.99 -2.68
C ILE A 163 8.26 -3.67 -3.07
N PRO A 164 7.36 -4.67 -3.11
CA PRO A 164 5.94 -4.41 -3.30
C PRO A 164 5.33 -3.86 -2.01
N GLY A 165 4.50 -2.83 -2.14
CA GLY A 165 3.73 -2.29 -1.02
C GLY A 165 3.66 -0.77 -1.03
N THR A 166 3.27 -0.21 0.10
CA THR A 166 3.16 1.23 0.31
C THR A 166 4.23 1.73 1.28
N VAL A 167 4.48 3.03 1.28
CA VAL A 167 5.41 3.71 2.20
C VAL A 167 5.08 3.40 3.67
N GLY A 168 3.80 3.45 4.04
CA GLY A 168 3.35 3.17 5.40
C GLY A 168 3.61 1.71 5.80
N GLY A 169 3.30 0.76 4.93
CA GLY A 169 3.57 -0.66 5.18
C GLY A 169 5.06 -0.98 5.25
N ALA A 170 5.86 -0.38 4.36
CA ALA A 170 7.30 -0.52 4.37
C ALA A 170 7.92 0.01 5.67
N LEU A 171 7.46 1.17 6.15
CA LEU A 171 7.92 1.71 7.42
C LEU A 171 7.47 0.87 8.62
N TYR A 172 6.20 0.45 8.63
CA TYR A 172 5.63 -0.40 9.70
C TYR A 172 6.39 -1.72 9.86
N MET A 173 6.85 -2.32 8.75
CA MET A 173 7.64 -3.55 8.77
C MET A 173 9.16 -3.31 8.87
N ASN A 174 9.60 -2.05 8.93
CA ASN A 174 11.00 -1.65 8.71
C ASN A 174 11.63 -2.40 7.51
N ALA A 175 10.95 -2.36 6.37
CA ALA A 175 11.32 -3.12 5.18
C ALA A 175 12.76 -2.78 4.76
N GLY A 176 13.53 -3.79 4.38
CA GLY A 176 14.94 -3.66 4.09
C GLY A 176 15.46 -4.78 3.19
N ALA A 177 16.49 -4.45 2.42
CA ALA A 177 17.25 -5.39 1.61
C ALA A 177 18.68 -4.85 1.39
N ASN A 178 19.63 -5.76 1.14
CA ASN A 178 21.05 -5.43 0.93
C ASN A 178 21.68 -4.56 2.04
N GLY A 179 21.32 -4.83 3.31
CA GLY A 179 21.86 -4.11 4.47
C GLY A 179 21.34 -2.69 4.65
N GLN A 180 20.33 -2.28 3.87
CA GLN A 180 19.61 -1.03 4.05
C GLN A 180 18.19 -1.30 4.55
N GLU A 181 17.66 -0.37 5.32
CA GLU A 181 16.33 -0.44 5.93
C GLU A 181 15.61 0.89 5.76
N THR A 182 14.29 0.85 5.69
CA THR A 182 13.43 2.04 5.49
C THR A 182 13.71 3.10 6.55
N ALA A 183 13.85 2.68 7.82
CA ALA A 183 14.10 3.59 8.94
C ALA A 183 15.43 4.35 8.85
N GLY A 184 16.39 3.89 8.04
CA GLY A 184 17.68 4.55 7.82
C GLY A 184 17.58 5.84 7.01
N ALA A 185 16.48 6.02 6.28
CA ALA A 185 16.22 7.17 5.43
C ALA A 185 15.15 8.13 5.98
N VAL A 186 14.52 7.82 7.12
CA VAL A 186 13.39 8.58 7.67
C VAL A 186 13.86 9.75 8.52
N GLU A 187 13.24 10.90 8.37
CA GLU A 187 13.43 12.10 9.19
C GLU A 187 12.29 12.27 10.20
N SER A 188 11.04 12.19 9.74
CA SER A 188 9.84 12.30 10.58
C SER A 188 8.69 11.44 10.05
N ILE A 189 7.75 11.13 10.94
CA ILE A 189 6.60 10.28 10.69
C ILE A 189 5.36 11.00 11.20
N GLU A 190 4.33 11.05 10.36
CA GLU A 190 3.01 11.55 10.73
C GLU A 190 2.10 10.36 11.00
N ILE A 191 1.39 10.40 12.11
CA ILE A 191 0.52 9.31 12.55
C ILE A 191 -0.85 9.84 12.98
N ILE A 192 -1.82 8.93 12.96
CA ILE A 192 -3.08 9.05 13.68
C ILE A 192 -3.07 8.10 14.87
N THR A 193 -3.48 8.60 16.03
CA THR A 193 -3.61 7.78 17.24
C THR A 193 -4.91 6.97 17.25
N THR A 194 -5.02 6.02 18.17
CA THR A 194 -6.27 5.27 18.41
C THR A 194 -7.45 6.19 18.76
N LYS A 195 -7.20 7.40 19.25
CA LYS A 195 -8.22 8.43 19.52
C LYS A 195 -8.58 9.30 18.30
N GLY A 196 -7.95 9.06 17.14
CA GLY A 196 -8.12 9.89 15.96
C GLY A 196 -7.45 11.26 16.08
N GLU A 197 -6.38 11.36 16.87
CA GLU A 197 -5.57 12.58 16.98
C GLU A 197 -4.36 12.49 16.05
N TYR A 198 -3.97 13.61 15.47
CA TYR A 198 -2.81 13.69 14.60
C TYR A 198 -1.55 14.04 15.40
N LYS A 199 -0.47 13.29 15.17
CA LYS A 199 0.84 13.52 15.81
C LYS A 199 1.97 13.40 14.79
N THR A 200 3.03 14.17 15.00
CA THR A 200 4.30 14.03 14.27
C THR A 200 5.38 13.53 15.22
N ILE A 201 6.06 12.45 14.85
CA ILE A 201 7.14 11.85 15.61
C ILE A 201 8.43 11.98 14.79
N LYS A 202 9.52 12.44 15.42
CA LYS A 202 10.83 12.48 14.75
C LYS A 202 11.45 11.08 14.78
N ARG A 203 12.19 10.72 13.73
CA ARG A 203 12.90 9.43 13.66
C ARG A 203 13.80 9.18 14.87
N ARG A 204 14.50 10.22 15.36
CA ARG A 204 15.41 10.11 16.51
C ARG A 204 14.73 9.70 17.81
N ASP A 205 13.42 9.91 17.91
CA ASP A 205 12.61 9.60 19.09
C ASP A 205 12.01 8.17 18.99
N LEU A 206 12.39 7.40 17.95
CA LEU A 206 11.93 6.04 17.68
C LEU A 206 13.10 5.05 17.69
N SER A 207 12.94 3.95 18.42
CA SER A 207 13.89 2.84 18.46
C SER A 207 13.51 1.78 17.44
N PHE A 208 14.21 1.71 16.32
CA PHE A 208 14.06 0.63 15.33
C PHE A 208 15.09 -0.47 15.57
N SER A 209 14.70 -1.72 15.30
CA SER A 209 15.58 -2.88 15.29
C SER A 209 15.38 -3.68 13.99
N TYR A 210 16.23 -4.69 13.76
CA TYR A 210 16.16 -5.49 12.54
C TYR A 210 14.78 -6.13 12.37
N ARG A 211 14.09 -5.83 11.25
CA ARG A 211 12.72 -6.28 10.92
C ARG A 211 11.64 -5.99 11.98
N SER A 212 11.93 -5.10 12.91
CA SER A 212 11.01 -4.71 13.98
C SER A 212 10.93 -3.19 14.03
N SER A 213 9.71 -2.69 14.15
CA SER A 213 9.45 -1.26 14.27
C SER A 213 8.74 -0.97 15.59
N PRO A 214 8.97 0.20 16.19
CA PRO A 214 8.30 0.58 17.44
C PRO A 214 6.78 0.70 17.26
N PHE A 215 6.29 0.75 16.02
CA PHE A 215 4.87 0.80 15.68
C PHE A 215 4.12 -0.49 16.02
N GLN A 216 4.83 -1.61 16.14
CA GLN A 216 4.23 -2.90 16.52
C GLN A 216 3.86 -2.96 17.99
N ASP A 217 4.62 -2.27 18.85
CA ASP A 217 4.40 -2.21 20.31
C ASP A 217 3.72 -0.89 20.76
N MET A 218 3.44 0.02 19.82
CA MET A 218 2.88 1.33 20.13
C MET A 218 1.35 1.25 20.30
N ASN A 219 0.90 1.09 21.55
CA ASN A 219 -0.53 0.97 21.89
C ASN A 219 -1.39 2.16 21.45
N ASP A 220 -0.83 3.37 21.36
CA ASP A 220 -1.56 4.58 20.95
C ASP A 220 -1.60 4.76 19.42
N LEU A 221 -0.94 3.90 18.62
CA LEU A 221 -0.92 4.04 17.17
C LEU A 221 -2.16 3.42 16.53
N ALA A 222 -2.88 4.19 15.70
CA ALA A 222 -3.86 3.62 14.78
C ALA A 222 -3.29 3.43 13.37
N ALA A 223 -2.60 4.44 12.84
CA ALA A 223 -2.05 4.39 11.48
C ALA A 223 -0.95 5.41 11.23
N ILE A 224 -0.04 5.09 10.31
CA ILE A 224 0.89 6.06 9.70
C ILE A 224 0.15 6.76 8.56
N THR A 225 0.21 8.09 8.49
CA THR A 225 -0.41 8.90 7.42
C THR A 225 0.59 9.37 6.39
N ALA A 226 1.77 9.78 6.81
CA ALA A 226 2.84 10.21 5.92
C ALA A 226 4.23 9.99 6.55
N VAL A 227 5.25 9.97 5.70
CA VAL A 227 6.64 9.78 6.09
C VAL A 227 7.49 10.79 5.35
N THR A 228 8.34 11.50 6.09
CA THR A 228 9.36 12.38 5.51
C THR A 228 10.69 11.66 5.49
N PHE A 229 11.28 11.58 4.31
CA PHE A 229 12.58 10.95 4.06
C PHE A 229 13.64 12.00 3.82
N ARG A 230 14.83 11.78 4.38
CA ARG A 230 16.04 12.55 4.10
C ARG A 230 17.12 11.65 3.54
N LEU A 231 17.39 11.84 2.26
CA LEU A 231 18.34 11.06 1.48
C LEU A 231 19.64 11.84 1.26
N LYS A 232 20.70 11.11 0.91
CA LYS A 232 22.02 11.69 0.66
C LYS A 232 22.32 11.70 -0.84
N VAL A 233 23.10 12.65 -1.32
CA VAL A 233 23.56 12.64 -2.72
C VAL A 233 24.53 11.48 -2.93
N SER A 234 24.39 10.77 -4.06
CA SER A 234 25.31 9.69 -4.43
C SER A 234 25.30 9.42 -5.93
N GLN A 235 26.49 9.42 -6.54
CA GLN A 235 26.67 9.05 -7.95
C GLN A 235 26.54 7.53 -8.18
N SER A 236 26.69 6.72 -7.11
CA SER A 236 26.64 5.26 -7.20
C SER A 236 25.25 4.66 -6.98
N ALA A 237 24.27 5.47 -6.54
CA ALA A 237 22.93 4.99 -6.18
C ALA A 237 22.25 4.23 -7.34
N LYS A 238 22.37 4.76 -8.56
CA LYS A 238 21.81 4.15 -9.77
C LYS A 238 22.41 2.77 -10.06
N ILE A 239 23.72 2.64 -9.90
CA ILE A 239 24.43 1.36 -10.11
C ILE A 239 23.97 0.33 -9.07
N LYS A 240 23.93 0.71 -7.78
CA LYS A 240 23.47 -0.15 -6.69
C LYS A 240 22.03 -0.63 -6.89
N GLN A 241 21.13 0.25 -7.32
CA GLN A 241 19.75 -0.11 -7.62
C GLN A 241 19.65 -1.08 -8.80
N GLN A 242 20.40 -0.84 -9.89
CA GLN A 242 20.42 -1.74 -11.04
C GLN A 242 20.95 -3.13 -10.68
N GLU A 243 22.02 -3.21 -9.89
CA GLU A 243 22.55 -4.48 -9.39
C GLU A 243 21.52 -5.24 -8.54
N TYR A 244 20.82 -4.53 -7.66
CA TYR A 244 19.76 -5.12 -6.85
C TYR A 244 18.62 -5.68 -7.70
N LEU A 245 18.11 -4.90 -8.66
CA LEU A 245 17.03 -5.34 -9.55
C LEU A 245 17.45 -6.54 -10.41
N LYS A 246 18.69 -6.55 -10.93
CA LYS A 246 19.23 -7.72 -11.67
C LYS A 246 19.21 -8.98 -10.83
N ARG A 247 19.58 -8.90 -9.54
CA ARG A 247 19.54 -10.05 -8.62
C ARG A 247 18.12 -10.60 -8.43
N LEU A 248 17.12 -9.73 -8.34
CA LEU A 248 15.71 -10.14 -8.23
C LEU A 248 15.21 -10.82 -9.51
N THR A 249 15.61 -10.31 -10.68
CA THR A 249 15.26 -10.93 -11.97
C THR A 249 15.89 -12.33 -12.07
N ILE A 250 17.17 -12.48 -11.72
CA ILE A 250 17.85 -13.78 -11.72
C ILE A 250 17.18 -14.75 -10.74
N ALA A 251 16.90 -14.32 -9.51
CA ALA A 251 16.22 -15.18 -8.53
C ALA A 251 14.83 -15.62 -9.00
N SER A 252 14.07 -14.73 -9.66
CA SER A 252 12.74 -15.05 -10.20
C SER A 252 12.81 -16.02 -11.37
N ILE A 253 13.83 -15.89 -12.24
CA ILE A 253 14.10 -16.83 -13.33
C ILE A 253 14.54 -18.18 -12.76
N SER A 254 15.47 -18.22 -11.80
CA SER A 254 15.93 -19.45 -11.17
C SER A 254 14.80 -20.20 -10.45
N ILE A 255 13.89 -19.50 -9.77
CA ILE A 255 12.68 -20.11 -9.20
C ILE A 255 11.80 -20.69 -10.31
N SER A 256 11.55 -19.93 -11.39
CA SER A 256 10.75 -20.40 -12.52
C SER A 256 11.36 -21.62 -13.23
N VAL A 257 12.69 -21.72 -13.27
CA VAL A 257 13.42 -22.87 -13.85
C VAL A 257 13.35 -24.09 -12.92
N VAL A 258 13.41 -23.90 -11.60
CA VAL A 258 13.27 -25.01 -10.62
C VAL A 258 11.85 -25.59 -10.61
N TYR A 259 10.82 -24.78 -10.89
CA TYR A 259 9.44 -25.26 -11.09
C TYR A 259 9.17 -25.82 -12.50
N GLY A 260 10.20 -25.90 -13.36
CA GLY A 260 10.11 -26.41 -14.74
C GLY A 260 10.41 -27.92 -14.92
N GLU A 261 10.83 -28.63 -13.88
CA GLU A 261 11.16 -30.08 -13.93
C GLU A 261 10.36 -30.93 -12.93
N CYS A 262 9.06 -30.64 -12.78
CA CYS A 262 8.12 -31.57 -12.16
C CYS A 262 6.88 -31.73 -13.05
N LEU A 263 7.04 -32.48 -14.13
CA LEU A 263 5.97 -33.21 -14.83
C LEU A 263 6.54 -34.57 -15.27
#